data_AF-A0ABD0MQ72-F1
#
_entry.id   AF-A0ABD0MQ72-F1
#
_cell.length_a   1.000
_cell.length_b   1.000
_cell.length_c   1.000
_cell.angle_alpha   90.00
_cell.angle_beta   90.00
_cell.angle_gamma   90.00
#
_symmetry.space_group_name_H-M   'P 1'
#
loop_
_entity.id
_entity.type
_entity.pdbx_description
1 polymer ?
#
loop_
_entity_poly.entity_id
_entity_poly.type
_entity_poly.pdbx_seq_one_letter_code
_entity_poly.pdbx_strand_id
1 'polypeptide(L)' 'LADCDLTDQHCEIVASALQSSNSPLRELDLSNNDLQDSGGKLLAAGLKSPNCQLNIL' A
#
# COMPACT_ATOMS: atom_id res chain seq x y z
N LEU A 1 9.66 0.82 -1.26
CA LEU A 1 9.56 0.77 0.21
C LEU A 1 9.92 -0.62 0.71
N ALA A 2 10.76 -1.36 -0.04
CA ALA A 2 11.23 -2.66 0.39
C ALA A 2 12.27 -2.50 1.50
N ASP A 3 12.33 -3.49 2.40
CA ASP A 3 13.32 -3.55 3.49
C ASP A 3 13.29 -2.29 4.39
N CYS A 4 12.08 -1.87 4.76
CA CYS A 4 11.78 -0.72 5.60
C CYS A 4 11.02 -1.17 6.87
N ASP A 5 11.28 -0.53 8.01
CA ASP A 5 10.52 -0.77 9.24
C ASP A 5 9.16 -0.05 9.20
N LEU A 6 8.26 -0.54 8.35
CA LEU A 6 6.91 -0.01 8.23
C LEU A 6 6.09 -0.34 9.47
N THR A 7 5.30 0.64 9.92
CA THR A 7 4.35 0.50 11.03
C THR A 7 2.94 0.53 10.45
N ASP A 8 1.95 0.21 11.27
CA ASP A 8 0.54 0.32 10.86
C ASP A 8 0.17 1.73 10.37
N GLN A 9 0.73 2.77 11.00
CA GLN A 9 0.52 4.16 10.57
C GLN A 9 1.10 4.41 9.17
N HIS A 10 2.27 3.85 8.86
CA HIS A 10 2.84 3.92 7.51
C HIS A 10 1.93 3.18 6.50
N CYS A 11 1.39 2.02 6.87
CA CYS A 11 0.47 1.26 6.03
C CYS A 11 -0.83 2.02 5.75
N GLU A 12 -1.37 2.76 6.73
CA GLU A 12 -2.55 3.62 6.55
C GLU A 12 -2.29 4.77 5.56
N ILE A 13 -1.12 5.40 5.63
CA ILE A 13 -0.70 6.45 4.69
C ILE A 13 -0.60 5.89 3.27
N VAL A 14 0.05 4.73 3.11
CA VAL A 14 0.17 4.05 1.81
C VAL A 14 -1.21 3.65 1.29
N ALA A 15 -2.07 3.07 2.12
CA ALA A 15 -3.43 2.72 1.75
C ALA A 15 -4.25 3.94 1.31
N SER A 16 -4.07 5.08 1.97
CA SER A 16 -4.71 6.35 1.59
C SER A 16 -4.19 6.85 0.24
N ALA A 17 -2.90 6.72 -0.02
CA ALA A 17 -2.31 7.08 -1.31
C ALA A 17 -2.83 6.19 -2.46
N LEU A 18 -3.05 4.89 -2.20
CA LEU A 18 -3.64 3.95 -3.17
C LEU A 18 -5.12 4.27 -3.47
N GLN A 19 -5.82 4.87 -2.52
CA GLN A 19 -7.22 5.27 -2.69
C GLN A 19 -7.40 6.62 -3.39
N SER A 20 -6.33 7.41 -3.53
CA SER A 20 -6.38 8.71 -4.16
C SER A 20 -6.60 8.59 -5.67
N SER A 21 -7.68 9.18 -6.18
CA SER A 21 -8.06 9.14 -7.60
C SER A 21 -7.01 9.70 -8.55
N ASN A 22 -6.16 10.61 -8.04
CA ASN A 22 -5.12 11.30 -8.82
C ASN A 22 -3.71 10.76 -8.52
N SER A 23 -3.60 9.58 -7.91
CA SER A 23 -2.30 8.99 -7.62
C SER A 23 -1.57 8.64 -8.92
N PRO A 24 -0.36 9.18 -9.17
CA PRO A 24 0.45 8.78 -10.32
C PRO A 24 1.14 7.43 -10.10
N LEU A 25 0.94 6.80 -8.93
CA LEU A 25 1.61 5.56 -8.56
C LEU A 25 1.14 4.41 -9.47
N ARG A 26 2.12 3.73 -10.08
CA ARG A 26 1.90 2.58 -10.97
C ARG A 26 2.55 1.30 -10.47
N GLU A 27 3.59 1.43 -9.65
CA GLU A 27 4.35 0.32 -9.09
C GLU A 27 4.65 0.63 -7.63
N LEU A 28 4.57 -0.40 -6.78
CA LEU A 28 4.83 -0.28 -5.36
C LEU A 28 5.47 -1.58 -4.87
N ASP A 29 6.73 -1.49 -4.46
CA ASP A 29 7.45 -2.59 -3.84
C ASP A 29 7.48 -2.44 -2.32
N LEU A 30 6.91 -3.44 -1.65
CA LEU A 30 6.84 -3.61 -0.20
C LEU A 30 7.51 -4.92 0.27
N SER A 31 8.33 -5.54 -0.58
CA SER A 31 9.04 -6.77 -0.22
C SER A 31 9.95 -6.58 1.00
N ASN A 32 10.21 -7.66 1.72
CA ASN A 32 11.06 -7.67 2.93
C ASN A 32 10.58 -6.74 4.07
N ASN A 33 9.29 -6.38 4.10
CA ASN A 33 8.69 -5.72 5.26
C ASN A 33 7.86 -6.72 6.06
N ASP A 34 7.96 -6.69 7.39
CA ASP A 34 6.98 -7.34 8.27
C ASP A 34 5.77 -6.42 8.45
N LEU A 35 4.80 -6.55 7.55
CA LEU A 35 3.59 -5.72 7.53
C LEU A 35 2.60 -6.08 8.64
N GLN A 36 2.78 -7.21 9.33
CA GLN A 36 1.83 -7.79 10.28
C GLN A 36 0.41 -7.95 9.68
N ASP A 37 -0.50 -8.53 10.46
CA ASP A 37 -1.89 -8.73 10.02
C ASP A 37 -2.66 -7.40 9.86
N SER A 38 -2.38 -6.42 10.72
CA SER A 38 -3.02 -5.12 10.72
C SER A 38 -2.61 -4.28 9.51
N GLY A 39 -1.30 -4.10 9.29
CA GLY A 39 -0.78 -3.40 8.12
C GLY A 39 -1.19 -4.06 6.79
N GLY A 40 -1.16 -5.40 6.73
CA GLY A 40 -1.63 -6.15 5.55
C GLY A 40 -3.12 -5.89 5.22
N LYS A 41 -4.00 -5.82 6.23
CA LYS A 41 -5.42 -5.51 6.03
C LYS A 41 -5.64 -4.08 5.53
N LEU A 42 -4.90 -3.10 6.06
CA LEU A 42 -4.97 -1.70 5.62
C LEU A 42 -4.59 -1.58 4.15
N LEU A 43 -3.47 -2.18 3.75
CA LEU A 43 -3.00 -2.17 2.37
C LEU A 43 -3.97 -2.91 1.43
N ALA A 44 -4.52 -4.05 1.86
CA ALA A 44 -5.51 -4.78 1.07
C ALA A 44 -6.78 -3.95 0.81
N ALA A 45 -7.21 -3.12 1.76
CA ALA A 45 -8.32 -2.18 1.55
C ALA A 45 -7.97 -1.11 0.50
N GLY A 46 -6.76 -0.56 0.57
CA GLY A 46 -6.25 0.40 -0.43
C GLY A 46 -6.17 -0.18 -1.84
N LEU A 47 -5.66 -1.41 -1.96
CA LEU A 47 -5.54 -2.13 -3.24
C LEU A 47 -6.89 -2.46 -3.89
N LYS A 48 -7.93 -2.70 -3.08
CA LYS A 48 -9.30 -2.96 -3.57
C LYS A 48 -10.03 -1.70 -4.03
N SER A 49 -9.46 -0.52 -3.81
CA SER A 49 -10.06 0.73 -4.25
C SER A 49 -10.14 0.78 -5.78
N PRO A 50 -11.26 1.27 -6.35
CA PRO A 50 -11.34 1.50 -7.80
C PRO A 50 -10.36 2.58 -8.29
N ASN A 51 -9.83 3.39 -7.36
CA ASN A 51 -8.82 4.41 -7.66
C ASN A 51 -7.39 3.86 -7.64
N CYS A 52 -7.18 2.61 -7.23
CA CYS A 52 -5.86 2.00 -7.24
C CYS A 52 -5.44 1.75 -8.69
N GLN A 53 -4.31 2.35 -9.09
CA GLN A 53 -3.80 2.31 -10.46
C GLN A 53 -2.49 1.51 -10.56
N LEU A 54 -2.22 0.66 -9.57
CA LEU A 54 -1.05 -0.20 -9.61
C LEU A 54 -1.20 -1.25 -10.71
N ASN A 55 -0.15 -1.43 -11.49
CA ASN A 55 -0.04 -2.53 -12.42
C ASN A 55 0.34 -3.79 -11.63
N ILE A 56 -0.47 -4.83 -11.75
CA ILE A 56 -0.19 -6.15 -11.18
C ILE A 56 0.43 -6.98 -12.31
N LEU A 57 1.69 -7.37 -12.16
CA LEU A 57 2.44 -8.22 -13.10
C LEU A 57 2.47 -9.66 -12.61
#